data_AF-C5KML0-F1
#
_entry.id   AF-C5KML0-F1
#
_cell.length_a   1.000
_cell.length_b   1.000
_cell.length_c   1.000
_cell.angle_alpha   90.00
_cell.angle_beta   90.00
_cell.angle_gamma   90.00
#
_symmetry.space_group_name_H-M   'P 1'
#
loop_
_entity.id
_entity.type
_entity.pdbx_description
1 polymer ?
#
loop_
_entity_poly.entity_id
_entity_poly.type
_entity_poly.pdbx_seq_one_letter_code
_entity_poly.pdbx_strand_id
1 'polypeptide(L)'
;MTDTDVTVTFDSANRLRVLAEDAYIHSADLRDTSIEFSKKSSRFNEVIEAVVVELAAQAERIDEAQMRVIGARTMAAMERDEGRERKVAYLQTVLAEKRRELSRVEELRRSMETLEMDRKAMLDRLMNNEC
;
A
#
# COMPACT_ATOMS: atom_id res chain seq x y z
N MET A 1 42.39 -28.79 -55.90
CA MET A 1 42.07 -27.36 -56.09
C MET A 1 41.06 -27.31 -57.21
N THR A 2 39.77 -27.30 -56.88
CA THR A 2 38.71 -27.31 -57.88
C THR A 2 38.51 -25.89 -58.39
N ASP A 3 39.07 -25.65 -59.58
CA ASP A 3 38.80 -24.51 -60.41
C ASP A 3 37.28 -24.40 -60.56
N THR A 4 36.70 -23.38 -59.95
CA THR A 4 35.26 -23.16 -60.00
C THR A 4 35.03 -22.35 -61.26
N ASP A 5 34.60 -23.01 -62.34
CA ASP A 5 34.29 -22.36 -63.62
C ASP A 5 33.28 -21.24 -63.36
N VAL A 6 33.76 -19.99 -63.32
CA VAL A 6 32.91 -18.82 -63.13
C VAL A 6 32.29 -18.52 -64.48
N THR A 7 31.07 -18.99 -64.70
CA THR A 7 30.31 -18.68 -65.93
C THR A 7 29.94 -17.20 -65.94
N VAL A 8 30.76 -16.41 -66.64
CA VAL A 8 30.53 -14.98 -66.86
C VAL A 8 29.42 -14.80 -67.90
N THR A 9 28.39 -14.07 -67.54
CA THR A 9 27.26 -13.69 -68.41
C THR A 9 27.35 -12.20 -68.74
N PHE A 10 26.93 -11.83 -69.96
CA PHE A 10 26.82 -10.43 -70.37
C PHE A 10 25.38 -9.96 -70.18
N ASP A 11 25.19 -8.81 -69.54
CA ASP A 11 23.87 -8.19 -69.42
C ASP A 11 23.46 -7.47 -70.72
N SER A 12 22.20 -7.06 -70.79
CA SER A 12 21.63 -6.30 -71.92
C SER A 12 22.33 -4.97 -72.23
N ALA A 13 23.21 -4.49 -71.35
CA ALA A 13 24.05 -3.30 -71.49
C ALA A 13 25.54 -3.63 -71.66
N ASN A 14 25.89 -4.87 -72.05
CA ASN A 14 27.25 -5.38 -72.26
C ASN A 14 28.16 -5.35 -71.02
N ARG A 15 27.61 -5.36 -69.80
CA ARG A 15 28.42 -5.45 -68.57
C ARG A 15 28.69 -6.91 -68.22
N LEU A 16 29.93 -7.20 -67.83
CA LEU A 16 30.29 -8.50 -67.26
C LEU A 16 29.57 -8.71 -65.93
N ARG A 17 28.84 -9.82 -65.81
CA ARG A 17 28.19 -10.26 -64.56
C ARG A 17 28.43 -11.73 -64.31
N VAL A 18 28.51 -12.10 -63.04
CA VAL A 18 28.64 -13.50 -62.60
C VAL A 18 27.28 -14.17 -62.42
N LEU A 19 26.21 -13.38 -62.29
CA LEU A 19 24.82 -13.81 -62.20
C LEU A 19 24.04 -13.32 -63.42
N ALA A 20 23.07 -14.11 -63.87
CA ALA A 20 22.08 -13.67 -64.87
C ALA A 20 21.41 -12.36 -64.42
N GLU A 21 21.09 -11.49 -65.38
CA GLU A 21 20.58 -10.13 -65.12
C GLU A 21 19.35 -10.12 -64.20
N ASP A 22 18.38 -11.02 -64.44
CA ASP A 22 17.18 -11.17 -63.61
C ASP A 22 17.50 -11.62 -62.17
N ALA A 23 18.42 -12.56 -62.01
CA ALA A 23 18.84 -13.07 -60.70
C ALA A 23 19.60 -12.00 -59.90
N TYR A 24 20.38 -11.16 -60.58
CA TYR A 24 21.06 -10.02 -59.96
C TYR A 24 20.05 -8.98 -59.46
N ILE A 25 19.09 -8.58 -60.28
CA ILE A 25 18.05 -7.59 -59.92
C ILE A 25 17.24 -8.13 -58.73
N HIS A 26 16.79 -9.39 -58.79
CA HIS A 26 16.05 -9.99 -57.69
C HIS A 26 16.86 -10.07 -56.39
N SER A 27 18.16 -10.36 -56.47
CA SER A 27 19.04 -10.36 -55.30
C SER A 27 19.24 -8.96 -54.70
N ALA A 28 19.26 -7.92 -55.54
CA ALA A 28 19.37 -6.54 -55.10
C ALA A 28 18.08 -6.08 -54.40
N ASP A 29 16.92 -6.38 -54.98
CA ASP A 29 15.61 -6.09 -54.36
C ASP A 29 15.44 -6.82 -53.03
N LEU A 30 15.82 -8.10 -52.96
CA LEU A 30 15.75 -8.89 -51.73
C LEU A 30 16.67 -8.31 -50.65
N ARG A 31 17.89 -7.87 -51.03
CA ARG A 31 18.82 -7.20 -50.11
C ARG A 31 18.20 -5.91 -49.56
N ASP A 32 17.66 -5.07 -50.42
CA ASP A 32 17.12 -3.76 -50.04
C ASP A 32 15.87 -3.93 -49.15
N THR A 33 15.00 -4.89 -49.47
CA THR A 33 13.84 -5.28 -48.65
C THR A 33 14.26 -5.82 -47.28
N SER A 34 15.33 -6.62 -47.24
CA SER A 34 15.86 -7.16 -45.98
C SER A 34 16.43 -6.06 -45.08
N ILE A 35 17.10 -5.07 -45.68
CA ILE A 35 17.60 -3.90 -44.96
C ILE A 35 16.45 -3.06 -44.41
N GLU A 36 15.39 -2.84 -45.19
CA GLU A 36 14.21 -2.10 -44.74
C GLU A 36 13.50 -2.83 -43.59
N PHE A 37 13.33 -4.14 -43.70
CA PHE A 37 12.75 -4.96 -42.65
C PHE A 37 13.57 -4.90 -41.35
N SER A 38 14.90 -4.96 -41.47
CA SER A 38 15.80 -4.84 -40.32
C SER A 38 15.65 -3.48 -39.64
N LYS A 39 15.62 -2.38 -40.40
CA LYS A 39 15.39 -1.02 -39.86
C LYS A 39 14.04 -0.91 -39.15
N LYS A 40 12.97 -1.48 -39.74
CA LYS A 40 11.63 -1.44 -39.15
C LYS A 40 11.56 -2.26 -37.86
N SER A 41 12.22 -3.41 -37.81
CA SER A 41 12.35 -4.22 -36.59
C SER A 41 13.12 -3.48 -35.49
N SER A 42 14.23 -2.82 -35.81
CA SER A 42 14.96 -2.00 -34.83
C SER A 42 14.09 -0.89 -34.25
N ARG A 43 13.39 -0.13 -35.10
CA ARG A 43 12.49 0.94 -34.65
C ARG A 43 11.33 0.41 -33.80
N PHE A 44 10.81 -0.78 -34.14
CA PHE A 44 9.76 -1.41 -33.34
C PHE A 44 10.25 -1.78 -31.94
N ASN A 45 11.46 -2.33 -31.83
CA ASN A 45 12.07 -2.64 -30.55
C ASN A 45 12.29 -1.39 -29.70
N GLU A 46 12.74 -0.28 -30.30
CA GLU A 46 12.87 1.01 -29.59
C GLU A 46 11.53 1.50 -29.02
N VAL A 47 10.44 1.35 -29.78
CA VAL A 47 9.10 1.73 -29.32
C VAL A 47 8.64 0.83 -28.17
N ILE A 48 8.86 -0.49 -28.26
CA ILE A 48 8.53 -1.41 -27.17
C ILE A 48 9.31 -1.05 -25.92
N GLU A 49 10.60 -0.79 -26.04
CA GLU A 49 11.45 -0.44 -24.90
C GLU A 49 10.94 0.83 -24.21
N ALA A 50 10.59 1.87 -24.98
CA ALA A 50 10.00 3.08 -24.44
C ALA A 50 8.66 2.82 -23.71
N VAL A 51 7.80 1.96 -24.27
CA VAL A 51 6.51 1.59 -23.65
C VAL A 51 6.73 0.80 -22.36
N VAL A 52 7.70 -0.12 -22.32
CA VAL A 52 8.04 -0.89 -21.12
C VAL A 52 8.53 0.03 -20.01
N VAL A 53 9.38 1.01 -20.34
CA VAL A 53 9.88 2.00 -19.37
C VAL A 53 8.74 2.84 -18.81
N GLU A 54 7.84 3.34 -19.65
CA GLU A 54 6.70 4.14 -19.19
C GLU A 54 5.74 3.31 -18.33
N LEU A 55 5.46 2.05 -18.72
CA LEU A 55 4.63 1.15 -17.91
C LEU A 55 5.24 0.87 -16.54
N ALA A 56 6.56 0.68 -16.45
CA ALA A 56 7.25 0.51 -15.18
C ALA A 56 7.13 1.75 -14.29
N ALA A 57 7.32 2.95 -14.85
CA ALA A 57 7.15 4.20 -14.12
C ALA A 57 5.71 4.41 -13.63
N GLN A 58 4.71 4.05 -14.43
CA GLN A 58 3.31 4.13 -14.00
C GLN A 58 2.99 3.13 -12.89
N ALA A 59 3.53 1.92 -12.94
CA ALA A 59 3.36 0.92 -11.88
C ALA A 59 3.94 1.43 -10.55
N GLU A 60 5.15 2.00 -10.57
CA GLU A 60 5.77 2.60 -9.37
C GLU A 60 4.90 3.72 -8.77
N ARG A 61 4.36 4.61 -9.61
CA ARG A 61 3.46 5.69 -9.15
C ARG A 61 2.17 5.15 -8.52
N ILE A 62 1.63 4.05 -9.05
CA ILE A 62 0.44 3.40 -8.50
C ILE A 62 0.77 2.82 -7.13
N ASP A 63 1.89 2.11 -7.00
CA ASP A 63 2.31 1.51 -5.74
C ASP A 63 2.57 2.57 -4.66
N GLU A 64 3.21 3.69 -5.00
CA GLU A 64 3.39 4.82 -4.09
C GLU A 64 2.04 5.42 -3.63
N ALA A 65 1.08 5.55 -4.55
CA ALA A 65 -0.25 6.05 -4.20
C ALA A 65 -1.00 5.07 -3.30
N GLN A 66 -0.92 3.77 -3.58
CA GLN A 66 -1.50 2.72 -2.74
C GLN A 66 -0.90 2.75 -1.33
N MET A 67 0.43 2.82 -1.22
CA MET A 67 1.13 2.88 0.07
C MET A 67 0.73 4.10 0.89
N ARG A 68 0.56 5.27 0.25
CA ARG A 68 0.06 6.47 0.94
C ARG A 68 -1.36 6.28 1.49
N VAL A 69 -2.25 5.68 0.71
CA VAL A 69 -3.64 5.40 1.14
C VAL A 69 -3.66 4.41 2.30
N ILE A 70 -2.86 3.33 2.21
CA ILE A 70 -2.74 2.34 3.29
C ILE A 70 -2.21 3.01 4.55
N GLY A 71 -1.13 3.81 4.44
CA GLY A 71 -0.57 4.54 5.57
C GLY A 71 -1.59 5.46 6.24
N ALA A 72 -2.31 6.27 5.46
CA ALA A 72 -3.35 7.15 5.98
C ALA A 72 -4.48 6.37 6.68
N ARG A 73 -4.92 5.24 6.09
CA ARG A 73 -5.95 4.38 6.69
C ARG A 73 -5.49 3.78 8.01
N THR A 74 -4.24 3.32 8.08
CA THR A 74 -3.66 2.74 9.30
C THR A 74 -3.57 3.79 10.40
N MET A 75 -3.07 5.00 10.10
CA MET A 75 -3.01 6.09 11.08
C MET A 75 -4.40 6.45 11.61
N ALA A 76 -5.39 6.61 10.73
CA ALA A 76 -6.76 6.91 11.13
C ALA A 76 -7.40 5.78 11.97
N ALA A 77 -7.08 4.52 11.68
CA ALA A 77 -7.52 3.39 12.49
C ALA A 77 -6.87 3.42 13.88
N MET A 78 -5.55 3.60 13.95
CA MET A 78 -4.82 3.69 15.22
C MET A 78 -5.30 4.85 16.08
N GLU A 79 -5.52 6.05 15.51
CA GLU A 79 -6.05 7.19 16.26
C GLU A 79 -7.44 6.91 16.86
N ARG A 80 -8.32 6.25 16.09
CA ARG A 80 -9.66 5.89 16.55
C ARG A 80 -9.61 4.83 17.65
N ASP A 81 -8.83 3.79 17.46
CA ASP A 81 -8.76 2.67 18.40
C ASP A 81 -8.00 3.05 19.67
N GLU A 82 -6.81 3.66 19.57
CA GLU A 82 -6.07 4.13 20.74
C GLU A 82 -6.81 5.24 21.48
N GLY A 83 -7.42 6.18 20.77
CA GLY A 83 -8.20 7.25 21.39
C GLY A 83 -9.39 6.69 22.17
N ARG A 84 -10.11 5.72 21.59
CA ARG A 84 -11.21 5.03 22.24
C ARG A 84 -10.73 4.21 23.44
N GLU A 85 -9.68 3.42 23.29
CA GLU A 85 -9.14 2.59 24.38
C GLU A 85 -8.63 3.44 25.55
N ARG A 86 -7.85 4.49 25.28
CA ARG A 86 -7.40 5.43 26.32
C ARG A 86 -8.58 6.09 27.02
N LYS A 87 -9.62 6.48 26.28
CA LYS A 87 -10.83 7.07 26.87
C LYS A 87 -11.57 6.08 27.76
N VAL A 88 -11.73 4.82 27.31
CA VAL A 88 -12.35 3.75 28.10
C VAL A 88 -11.55 3.50 29.39
N ALA A 89 -10.24 3.34 29.28
CA ALA A 89 -9.36 3.12 30.43
C ALA A 89 -9.46 4.28 31.44
N TYR A 90 -9.39 5.52 30.97
CA TYR A 90 -9.57 6.70 31.82
C TYR A 90 -10.93 6.71 32.54
N LEU A 91 -12.01 6.45 31.81
CA LEU A 91 -13.36 6.41 32.40
C LEU A 91 -13.49 5.29 33.44
N GLN A 92 -12.87 4.13 33.21
CA GLN A 92 -12.84 3.04 34.19
C GLN A 92 -12.10 3.43 35.47
N THR A 93 -10.97 4.14 35.37
CA THR A 93 -10.24 4.65 36.54
C THR A 93 -11.10 5.62 37.35
N VAL A 94 -11.70 6.62 36.69
CA VAL A 94 -12.59 7.61 37.33
C VAL A 94 -13.78 6.93 38.00
N LEU A 95 -14.39 5.95 37.33
CA LEU A 95 -15.53 5.21 37.84
C LEU A 95 -15.15 4.37 39.08
N ALA A 96 -13.95 3.75 39.08
CA ALA A 96 -13.44 3.04 40.23
C ALA A 96 -13.18 3.97 41.43
N GLU A 97 -12.61 5.15 41.19
CA GLU A 97 -12.39 6.17 42.21
C GLU A 97 -13.71 6.64 42.83
N LYS A 98 -14.71 6.95 42.00
CA LYS A 98 -16.04 7.39 42.48
C LYS A 98 -16.79 6.30 43.23
N ARG A 99 -16.65 5.03 42.83
CA ARG A 99 -17.21 3.90 43.60
C ARG A 99 -16.56 3.79 44.98
N ARG A 100 -15.24 3.94 45.08
CA ARG A 100 -14.54 3.91 46.38
C ARG A 100 -14.97 5.07 47.28
N GLU A 101 -15.07 6.27 46.71
CA GLU A 101 -15.52 7.46 47.42
C GLU A 101 -16.96 7.28 47.95
N LEU A 102 -17.85 6.72 47.13
CA LEU A 102 -19.21 6.38 47.54
C LEU A 102 -19.22 5.37 48.69
N SER A 103 -18.50 4.25 48.57
CA SER A 103 -18.43 3.24 49.64
C SER A 103 -17.94 3.81 50.97
N ARG A 104 -16.93 4.70 50.92
CA ARG A 104 -16.44 5.40 52.12
C ARG A 104 -17.51 6.29 52.76
N VAL A 105 -18.25 7.04 51.95
CA VAL A 105 -19.33 7.92 52.42
C VAL A 105 -20.49 7.09 53.00
N GLU A 106 -20.84 5.98 52.36
CA GLU A 106 -21.87 5.07 52.86
C GLU A 106 -21.49 4.46 54.21
N GLU A 107 -20.24 4.07 54.39
CA GLU A 107 -19.73 3.55 55.66
C GLU A 107 -19.77 4.61 56.77
N LEU A 108 -19.32 5.84 56.46
CA LEU A 108 -19.42 6.96 57.39
C LEU A 108 -20.86 7.26 57.79
N ARG A 109 -21.79 7.28 56.81
CA ARG A 109 -23.23 7.47 57.08
C ARG A 109 -23.75 6.42 58.05
N ARG A 110 -23.47 5.13 57.80
CA ARG A 110 -23.90 4.04 58.70
C ARG A 110 -23.33 4.21 60.11
N SER A 111 -22.07 4.63 60.24
CA SER A 111 -21.47 4.86 61.55
C SER A 111 -22.17 6.01 62.30
N MET A 112 -22.54 7.09 61.61
CA MET A 112 -23.26 8.21 62.21
C MET A 112 -24.68 7.81 62.64
N GLU A 113 -25.39 7.03 61.82
CA GLU A 113 -26.74 6.52 62.14
C GLU A 113 -26.72 5.65 63.41
N THR A 114 -25.73 4.79 63.56
CA THR A 114 -25.55 3.99 64.79
C THR A 114 -25.29 4.89 66.00
N LEU A 115 -24.40 5.89 65.87
CA LEU A 115 -24.07 6.80 66.96
C LEU A 115 -25.27 7.67 67.38
N GLU A 116 -26.09 8.12 66.42
CA GLU A 116 -27.34 8.82 66.70
C GLU A 116 -28.33 7.93 67.44
N MET A 117 -28.46 6.66 67.03
CA MET A 117 -29.31 5.69 67.70
C MET A 117 -28.85 5.43 69.15
N ASP A 118 -27.54 5.22 69.36
CA ASP A 118 -26.96 5.01 70.69
C ASP A 118 -27.15 6.24 71.59
N ARG A 119 -26.95 7.44 71.04
CA ARG A 119 -27.19 8.70 71.75
C ARG A 119 -28.65 8.84 72.17
N LYS A 120 -29.58 8.51 71.28
CA LYS A 120 -31.02 8.57 71.58
C LYS A 120 -31.39 7.57 72.67
N ALA A 121 -30.91 6.34 72.58
CA ALA A 121 -31.11 5.32 73.61
C ALA A 121 -30.52 5.73 74.98
N MET A 122 -29.37 6.43 74.99
CA MET A 122 -28.79 6.97 76.22
C MET A 122 -29.65 8.08 76.82
N LEU A 123 -30.15 9.02 76.00
CA LEU A 123 -31.06 10.08 76.44
C LEU A 123 -32.35 9.49 77.02
N ASP A 124 -32.94 8.49 76.37
CA ASP A 124 -34.16 7.83 76.86
C ASP A 124 -33.93 7.17 78.23
N ARG A 125 -32.75 6.57 78.46
CA ARG A 125 -32.38 6.02 79.77
C ARG A 125 -32.20 7.09 80.85
N LEU A 126 -31.59 8.23 80.50
CA LEU A 126 -31.42 9.35 81.44
C LEU A 126 -32.79 9.95 81.81
N MET A 127 -33.64 10.19 80.82
CA MET A 127 -35.00 10.69 81.02
C MET A 127 -35.85 9.77 81.89
N ASN A 128 -35.73 8.44 81.72
CA ASN A 128 -36.47 7.46 82.51
C ASN A 128 -35.90 7.23 83.92
N ASN A 129 -34.63 7.62 84.17
CA ASN A 129 -33.99 7.51 85.49
C ASN A 129 -34.07 8.82 86.30
N GLU A 130 -34.38 9.95 85.67
CA GLU A 130 -34.54 11.27 86.31
C GLU A 130 -36.01 11.61 86.65
N CYS A 131 -36.91 10.61 86.66
CA CYS A 131 -38.27 10.70 87.21
C CYS A 131 -38.47 9.68 88.35
#